data_AF-A0A7J4IY35-F1
#
_entry.id   AF-A0A7J4IY35-F1
#
_cell.length_a   1.000
_cell.length_b   1.000
_cell.length_c   1.000
_cell.angle_alpha   90.00
_cell.angle_beta   90.00
_cell.angle_gamma   90.00
#
_symmetry.space_group_name_H-M   'P 1'
#
loop_
_entity.id
_entity.type
_entity.pdbx_description
1 polymer ?
#
loop_
_entity_poly.entity_id
_entity_poly.type
_entity_poly.pdbx_seq_one_letter_code
_entity_poly.pdbx_strand_id
1 'polypeptide(L)' 'MEDAFEQTMYWLLAGSKGAENRIRIIAALRARPMNLNELSKKTALNYKTVQHHIDLLTENNLLV' A
#
# COMPACT_ATOMS: atom_id res chain seq x y z
N MET A 1 13.89 20.18 2.66
CA MET A 1 13.51 19.44 1.42
C MET A 1 13.40 17.94 1.73
N GLU A 2 14.20 17.38 2.65
CA GLU A 2 14.00 16.02 3.20
C GLU A 2 12.66 15.85 3.95
N ASP A 3 12.20 16.87 4.68
CA ASP A 3 11.03 16.75 5.55
C ASP A 3 9.73 16.36 4.82
N ALA A 4 9.53 16.78 3.57
CA ALA A 4 8.27 16.57 2.85
C ALA A 4 8.10 15.12 2.36
N PHE A 5 9.20 14.48 1.94
CA PHE A 5 9.20 13.08 1.53
C PHE A 5 9.01 12.18 2.74
N GLU A 6 9.73 12.47 3.83
CA GLU A 6 9.58 11.74 5.09
C GLU A 6 8.16 11.87 5.67
N GLN A 7 7.57 13.06 5.62
CA GLN A 7 6.18 13.28 6.05
C GLN A 7 5.18 12.51 5.19
N THR A 8 5.36 12.50 3.86
CA THR A 8 4.53 11.71 2.94
C THR A 8 4.63 10.21 3.25
N MET A 9 5.86 9.72 3.44
CA MET A 9 6.12 8.33 3.78
C MET A 9 5.50 7.94 5.13
N TYR A 10 5.67 8.80 6.14
CA TYR A 10 5.09 8.60 7.45
C TYR A 10 3.57 8.58 7.39
N TRP A 11 2.93 9.52 6.70
CA TRP A 11 1.47 9.54 6.53
C TRP A 11 0.95 8.29 5.80
N LEU A 12 1.67 7.86 4.75
CA LEU A 12 1.28 6.73 3.93
C LEU A 12 1.49 5.39 4.65
N LEU A 13 2.50 5.25 5.49
CA LEU A 13 2.84 3.95 6.11
C LEU A 13 2.59 3.86 7.61
N ALA A 14 2.36 4.96 8.31
CA ALA A 14 2.14 4.96 9.77
C ALA A 14 1.01 5.88 10.24
N GLY A 15 0.81 7.03 9.58
CA GLY A 15 0.00 8.14 10.07
C GLY A 15 -1.46 8.18 9.61
N SER A 16 -1.98 7.14 8.94
CA SER A 16 -3.36 7.15 8.44
C SER A 16 -4.07 5.80 8.60
N LYS A 17 -5.40 5.83 8.59
CA LYS A 17 -6.26 4.63 8.77
C LYS A 17 -5.96 3.48 7.79
N GLY A 18 -5.38 3.77 6.63
CA GLY A 18 -5.00 2.78 5.61
C GLY A 18 -3.56 2.25 5.71
N ALA A 19 -2.76 2.77 6.66
CA ALA A 19 -1.33 2.50 6.76
C ALA A 19 -1.01 1.02 6.92
N GLU A 20 -1.65 0.37 7.90
CA GLU A 20 -1.47 -1.06 8.16
C GLU A 20 -1.79 -1.92 6.94
N ASN A 21 -2.88 -1.59 6.23
CA ASN A 21 -3.29 -2.33 5.03
C ASN A 21 -2.29 -2.16 3.89
N ARG A 22 -1.71 -0.97 3.70
CA ARG A 22 -0.65 -0.75 2.71
C ARG A 22 0.62 -1.53 3.06
N ILE A 23 1.03 -1.56 4.33
CA ILE A 23 2.15 -2.40 4.78
C ILE A 23 1.88 -3.89 4.47
N ARG A 24 0.67 -4.38 4.77
CA ARG A 24 0.27 -5.77 4.47
C ARG A 24 0.32 -6.07 2.97
N ILE A 25 -0.12 -5.13 2.13
CA ILE A 25 -0.06 -5.25 0.66
C ILE A 25 1.39 -5.31 0.18
N ILE A 26 2.24 -4.38 0.61
CA ILE A 26 3.67 -4.36 0.27
C ILE A 26 4.34 -5.67 0.70
N ALA A 27 4.09 -6.12 1.92
CA ALA A 27 4.65 -7.38 2.43
C ALA A 27 4.20 -8.59 1.59
N ALA A 28 2.92 -8.64 1.18
CA ALA A 28 2.41 -9.70 0.32
C ALA A 28 3.08 -9.70 -1.06
N LEU A 29 3.22 -8.52 -1.69
CA LEU A 29 3.87 -8.36 -2.99
C LEU A 29 5.37 -8.69 -2.94
N ARG A 30 6.05 -8.35 -1.84
CA ARG A 30 7.47 -8.71 -1.61
C ARG A 30 7.67 -10.21 -1.44
N ALA A 31 6.68 -10.92 -0.88
CA ALA A 31 6.74 -12.37 -0.75
C ALA A 31 6.59 -13.08 -2.10
N ARG A 32 5.66 -12.60 -2.94
CA ARG A 32 5.53 -12.98 -4.35
C ARG A 32 4.64 -11.98 -5.09
N PRO A 33 4.75 -11.86 -6.42
CA PRO A 33 3.77 -11.13 -7.22
C PRO A 33 2.35 -11.67 -6.97
N MET A 34 1.39 -10.76 -6.80
CA MET A 34 -0.02 -11.05 -6.61
C MET A 34 -0.85 -10.05 -7.41
N ASN A 35 -1.93 -10.51 -8.03
CA ASN A 35 -2.92 -9.60 -8.61
C ASN A 35 -3.86 -9.04 -7.54
N LEU A 36 -4.67 -8.04 -7.89
CA LEU A 36 -5.59 -7.36 -6.97
C LEU A 36 -6.62 -8.30 -6.30
N ASN A 37 -7.05 -9.34 -7.00
CA ASN A 37 -7.99 -10.33 -6.45
C ASN A 37 -7.32 -11.29 -5.47
N GLU A 38 -6.04 -11.62 -5.68
CA GLU A 38 -5.27 -12.37 -4.69
C GLU A 38 -4.98 -11.53 -3.45
N LEU A 39 -4.63 -10.26 -3.65
CA LEU A 39 -4.39 -9.30 -2.56
C LEU A 39 -5.65 -9.09 -1.73
N SER A 40 -6.82 -8.89 -2.37
CA SER A 40 -8.10 -8.71 -1.68
C SER A 40 -8.40 -9.87 -0.72
N LYS A 41 -8.19 -11.10 -1.19
CA LYS A 41 -8.31 -12.32 -0.37
C LYS A 41 -7.26 -12.37 0.74
N LYS A 42 -6.00 -12.08 0.43
CA LYS A 42 -4.88 -12.14 1.38
C LYS A 42 -5.02 -11.13 2.52
N THR A 43 -5.53 -9.93 2.22
CA THR A 43 -5.69 -8.85 3.20
C THR A 43 -7.08 -8.80 3.82
N ALA A 44 -8.02 -9.62 3.36
CA ALA A 44 -9.44 -9.58 3.72
C ALA A 44 -10.07 -8.20 3.47
N LEU A 45 -9.67 -7.54 2.38
CA LEU A 45 -10.21 -6.25 1.94
C LEU A 45 -11.03 -6.46 0.68
N ASN A 46 -11.99 -5.57 0.42
CA ASN A 46 -12.68 -5.59 -0.86
C ASN A 46 -11.73 -5.14 -1.99
N TYR A 47 -12.04 -5.55 -3.23
CA TYR A 47 -11.23 -5.26 -4.41
C TYR A 47 -10.93 -3.77 -4.59
N LYS A 48 -11.94 -2.89 -4.45
CA LYS A 48 -11.79 -1.44 -4.65
C LYS A 48 -10.88 -0.81 -3.59
N THR A 49 -10.90 -1.30 -2.36
CA THR A 49 -10.00 -0.85 -1.29
C THR A 49 -8.56 -1.25 -1.59
N VAL A 50 -8.33 -2.47 -2.09
CA VAL A 50 -6.98 -2.88 -2.52
C VAL A 50 -6.50 -2.07 -3.71
N GLN A 51 -7.35 -1.86 -4.73
CA GLN A 51 -7.03 -1.02 -5.88
C GLN A 51 -6.58 0.38 -5.43
N HIS A 52 -7.37 1.04 -4.59
CA HIS A 52 -7.03 2.36 -4.07
C HIS A 52 -5.68 2.39 -3.33
N HIS A 53 -5.35 1.34 -2.57
CA HIS A 53 -4.05 1.23 -1.92
C HIS A 53 -2.90 1.03 -2.93
N ILE A 54 -3.08 0.21 -3.95
CA ILE A 54 -2.08 0.01 -5.01
C ILE A 54 -1.85 1.30 -5.80
N ASP A 55 -2.91 2.01 -6.15
CA ASP A 55 -2.83 3.28 -6.88
C ASP A 55 -2.01 4.31 -6.08
N LEU A 56 -2.36 4.52 -4.80
CA LEU A 56 -1.60 5.42 -3.92
C LEU A 56 -0.14 5.02 -3.79
N LEU A 57 0.16 3.72 -3.64
CA LEU A 57 1.54 3.24 -3.53
C LEU A 57 2.32 3.45 -4.83
N THR A 58 1.68 3.29 -5.99
CA THR A 58 2.30 3.48 -7.31
C THR A 58 2.53 4.96 -7.60
N GLU A 59 1.54 5.82 -7.33
CA GLU A 59 1.62 7.28 -7.45
C GLU A 59 2.74 7.88 -6.60
N ASN A 60 3.06 7.24 -5.46
CA ASN A 60 4.14 7.64 -4.55
C ASN A 60 5.44 6.85 -4.77
N ASN A 61 5.59 6.15 -5.90
CA ASN A 61 6.79 5.41 -6.29
C ASN A 61 7.25 4.32 -5.28
N LEU A 62 6.33 3.77 -4.51
CA LEU A 62 6.59 2.67 -3.57
C LEU A 62 6.42 1.28 -4.19
N LEU A 63 5.77 1.21 -5.35
CA LEU A 63 5.65 0.02 -6.19
C LEU A 63 6.04 0.38 -7.62
N VAL A 64 6.66 -0.57 -8.33
CA VAL A 64 7.13 -0.45 -9.72
C VAL A 64 6.72 -1.67 -10.54
#